data_AF-A0A962VZL4-F1
#
_entry.id   AF-A0A962VZL4-F1
#
_cell.length_a   1.000
_cell.length_b   1.000
_cell.length_c   1.000
_cell.angle_alpha   90.00
_cell.angle_beta   90.00
_cell.angle_gamma   90.00
#
_symmetry.space_group_name_H-M   'P 1'
#
loop_
_entity.id
_entity.type
_entity.pdbx_description
1 polymer ?
#
loop_
_entity_poly.entity_id
_entity_poly.type
_entity_poly.pdbx_seq_one_letter_code
_entity_poly.pdbx_strand_id
1 'polypeptide(L)'
;PWDRVHRHMQYESYLLNEVLPLMWAKNGHPCVIAHGCSFGAFHAVNFAFRHPQAFHKVVALSGRFDLTQPVEHFNNLFDGHYDDQVYFNTPSHFVPNLSDPYLLDRLRRLDVVLAIGDRDPFLDNNRQLSESLWHKGVWNAMHVWQGRAHSPKHWRKMVGLYV
;
A
#
# COMPACT_ATOMS: atom_id res chain seq x y z
N PRO A 1 -13.76 -13.19 9.71
CA PRO A 1 -13.47 -12.13 8.71
C PRO A 1 -13.36 -10.71 9.30
N TRP A 2 -14.41 -10.26 10.00
CA TRP A 2 -14.49 -8.92 10.60
C TRP A 2 -13.32 -8.58 11.53
N ASP A 3 -12.90 -9.54 12.37
CA ASP A 3 -11.77 -9.35 13.29
C ASP A 3 -10.47 -8.92 12.58
N ARG A 4 -10.23 -9.37 11.33
CA ARG A 4 -9.01 -9.03 10.61
C ARG A 4 -8.95 -7.54 10.27
N VAL A 5 -10.07 -6.96 9.79
CA VAL A 5 -10.14 -5.52 9.52
C VAL A 5 -10.11 -4.74 10.82
N HIS A 6 -10.82 -5.21 11.85
CA HIS A 6 -10.80 -4.56 13.16
C HIS A 6 -9.38 -4.52 13.77
N ARG A 7 -8.63 -5.62 13.69
CA ARG A 7 -7.22 -5.66 14.10
C ARG A 7 -6.35 -4.73 13.27
N HIS A 8 -6.60 -4.63 11.97
CA HIS A 8 -5.88 -3.67 11.13
C HIS A 8 -6.14 -2.23 11.56
N MET A 9 -7.38 -1.87 11.90
CA MET A 9 -7.71 -0.53 12.42
C MET A 9 -7.06 -0.24 13.78
N GLN A 10 -7.01 -1.24 14.68
CA GLN A 10 -6.28 -1.11 15.94
C GLN A 10 -4.79 -0.86 15.70
N TYR A 11 -4.19 -1.60 14.76
CA TYR A 11 -2.81 -1.41 14.35
C TYR A 11 -2.57 -0.03 13.71
N GLU A 12 -3.45 0.41 12.81
CA GLU A 12 -3.40 1.76 12.21
C GLU A 12 -3.48 2.85 13.28
N SER A 13 -4.40 2.72 14.25
CA SER A 13 -4.54 3.65 15.38
C SER A 13 -3.27 3.71 16.23
N TYR A 14 -2.66 2.55 16.53
CA TYR A 14 -1.37 2.49 17.23
C TYR A 14 -0.26 3.23 16.46
N LEU A 15 -0.18 3.04 15.14
CA LEU A 15 0.80 3.74 14.31
C LEU A 15 0.60 5.26 14.32
N LEU A 16 -0.65 5.73 14.19
CA LEU A 16 -0.99 7.16 14.13
C LEU A 16 -0.79 7.87 15.47
N ASN A 17 -1.19 7.22 16.56
CA ASN A 17 -1.33 7.88 17.85
C ASN A 17 -0.14 7.64 18.79
N GLU A 18 0.69 6.62 18.52
CA GLU A 18 1.82 6.28 19.38
C GLU A 18 3.14 6.27 18.61
N VAL A 19 3.22 5.52 17.49
CA VAL A 19 4.51 5.33 16.79
C VAL A 19 4.96 6.58 16.05
N LEU A 20 4.12 7.17 15.20
CA LEU A 20 4.48 8.38 14.45
C LEU A 20 4.80 9.57 15.38
N PRO A 21 4.01 9.86 16.44
CA PRO A 21 4.36 10.89 17.41
C PRO A 21 5.70 10.63 18.10
N LEU A 22 5.97 9.38 18.50
CA LEU A 22 7.26 9.02 19.10
C LEU A 22 8.41 9.20 18.11
N MET A 23 8.23 8.82 16.84
CA MET A 23 9.22 9.00 15.79
C MET A 23 9.52 10.48 15.58
N TRP A 24 8.50 11.34 15.45
CA TRP A 24 8.69 12.79 15.27
C TRP A 24 9.34 13.46 16.48
N ALA A 25 9.02 13.01 17.70
CA ALA A 25 9.67 13.51 18.91
C ALA A 25 11.17 13.15 18.98
N LYS A 26 11.57 12.04 18.36
CA LYS A 26 12.96 11.55 18.36
C LYS A 26 13.76 11.95 17.13
N ASN A 27 13.09 12.23 16.02
CA ASN A 27 13.70 12.53 14.73
C ASN A 27 12.96 13.71 14.09
N GLY A 28 13.64 14.87 14.02
CA GLY A 28 13.12 16.08 13.39
C GLY A 28 13.18 16.08 11.86
N HIS A 29 13.64 15.00 11.23
CA HIS A 29 13.66 14.90 9.77
C HIS A 29 12.21 14.86 9.23
N PRO A 30 11.84 15.74 8.27
CA PRO A 30 10.46 15.84 7.83
C PRO A 30 10.01 14.62 7.02
N CYS A 31 10.93 13.97 6.29
CA CYS A 31 10.60 12.82 5.46
C CYS A 31 10.30 11.58 6.28
N VAL A 32 9.06 11.10 6.16
CA VAL A 32 8.61 9.79 6.66
C VAL A 32 8.25 8.94 5.46
N ILE A 33 8.76 7.70 5.44
CA ILE A 33 8.55 6.74 4.35
C ILE A 33 7.78 5.53 4.91
N ALA A 34 6.63 5.22 4.33
CA ALA A 34 5.97 3.95 4.53
C ALA A 34 6.51 2.95 3.52
N HIS A 35 7.01 1.78 3.95
CA HIS A 35 7.38 0.76 2.99
C HIS A 35 7.13 -0.64 3.51
N GLY A 36 7.02 -1.60 2.60
CA GLY A 36 6.81 -2.99 2.96
C GLY A 36 6.90 -3.92 1.77
N CYS A 37 6.95 -5.22 2.07
CA CYS A 37 6.94 -6.28 1.06
C CYS A 37 5.75 -7.23 1.28
N SER A 38 5.22 -7.81 0.20
CA SER A 38 4.08 -8.73 0.26
C SER A 38 2.90 -8.12 1.05
N PHE A 39 2.44 -8.77 2.12
CA PHE A 39 1.39 -8.24 2.98
C PHE A 39 1.77 -6.93 3.71
N GLY A 40 3.06 -6.72 3.98
CA GLY A 40 3.55 -5.43 4.49
C GLY A 40 3.41 -4.30 3.45
N ALA A 41 3.51 -4.61 2.15
CA ALA A 41 3.30 -3.64 1.10
C ALA A 41 1.82 -3.20 1.02
N PHE A 42 0.89 -4.13 1.24
CA PHE A 42 -0.53 -3.81 1.40
C PHE A 42 -0.75 -2.81 2.54
N HIS A 43 -0.20 -3.09 3.72
CA HIS A 43 -0.33 -2.18 4.87
C HIS A 43 0.31 -0.82 4.60
N ALA A 44 1.50 -0.77 4.00
CA ALA A 44 2.17 0.48 3.67
C ALA A 44 1.32 1.35 2.73
N VAL A 45 0.79 0.77 1.65
CA VAL A 45 -0.06 1.49 0.69
C VAL A 45 -1.39 1.89 1.30
N ASN A 46 -2.09 0.97 1.98
CA ASN A 46 -3.38 1.29 2.59
C ASN A 46 -3.24 2.43 3.61
N PHE A 47 -2.22 2.34 4.46
CA PHE A 47 -1.98 3.35 5.49
C PHE A 47 -1.58 4.70 4.91
N ALA A 48 -0.61 4.72 3.98
CA ALA A 48 -0.15 5.97 3.37
C ALA A 48 -1.24 6.64 2.53
N PHE A 49 -2.11 5.88 1.87
CA PHE A 49 -3.17 6.46 1.04
C PHE A 49 -4.36 6.97 1.83
N ARG A 50 -4.65 6.37 3.00
CA ARG A 50 -5.66 6.87 3.94
C ARG A 50 -5.15 8.05 4.78
N HIS A 51 -3.84 8.15 4.99
CA HIS A 51 -3.21 9.21 5.80
C HIS A 51 -2.05 9.91 5.09
N PRO A 52 -2.23 10.47 3.87
CA PRO A 52 -1.13 10.98 3.05
C PRO A 52 -0.40 12.19 3.65
N GLN A 53 -0.94 12.86 4.67
CA GLN A 53 -0.22 13.87 5.46
C GLN A 53 1.03 13.32 6.15
N ALA A 54 0.96 12.07 6.59
CA ALA A 54 1.95 11.53 7.50
C ALA A 54 3.20 11.05 6.75
N PHE A 55 3.15 11.00 5.41
CA PHE A 55 4.16 10.37 4.58
C PHE A 55 4.58 11.28 3.45
N HIS A 56 5.87 11.21 3.14
CA HIS A 56 6.44 11.84 1.94
C HIS A 56 6.59 10.83 0.81
N LYS A 57 6.73 9.54 1.15
CA LYS A 57 6.93 8.47 0.20
C LYS A 57 6.27 7.18 0.67
N VAL A 58 5.80 6.38 -0.29
CA VAL A 58 5.41 4.99 -0.08
C VAL A 58 6.11 4.07 -1.07
N VAL A 59 6.68 2.97 -0.58
CA VAL A 59 7.35 1.96 -1.40
C VAL A 59 6.75 0.58 -1.16
N ALA A 60 6.16 -0.01 -2.19
CA ALA A 60 5.44 -1.27 -2.12
C ALA A 60 6.15 -2.35 -2.96
N LEU A 61 6.61 -3.41 -2.30
CA LEU A 61 7.42 -4.47 -2.93
C LEU A 61 6.64 -5.78 -3.06
N SER A 62 6.37 -6.22 -4.29
CA SER A 62 5.60 -7.43 -4.62
C SER A 62 4.28 -7.54 -3.82
N GLY A 63 3.60 -6.41 -3.66
CA GLY A 63 2.40 -6.28 -2.83
C GLY A 63 1.13 -6.76 -3.53
N ARG A 64 0.11 -7.06 -2.73
CA ARG A 64 -1.26 -7.36 -3.17
C ARG A 64 -2.20 -6.33 -2.55
N PHE A 65 -2.93 -5.60 -3.37
CA PHE A 65 -3.77 -4.46 -2.99
C PHE A 65 -5.28 -4.71 -3.08
N ASP A 66 -5.67 -5.93 -3.47
CA ASP A 66 -7.02 -6.47 -3.29
C ASP A 66 -6.90 -7.81 -2.58
N LEU A 67 -7.39 -7.91 -1.33
CA LEU A 67 -7.34 -9.12 -0.51
C LEU A 67 -8.65 -9.93 -0.54
N THR A 68 -9.67 -9.48 -1.28
CA THR A 68 -11.00 -10.11 -1.31
C THR A 68 -11.10 -11.24 -2.34
N GLN A 69 -10.10 -11.41 -3.19
CA GLN A 69 -10.07 -12.46 -4.20
C GLN A 69 -9.08 -13.58 -3.82
N PRO A 70 -9.15 -14.78 -4.40
CA PRO A 70 -8.03 -15.72 -4.38
C PRO A 70 -7.11 -15.47 -5.58
N VAL A 71 -5.80 -15.65 -5.41
CA VAL A 71 -4.81 -15.57 -6.51
C VAL A 71 -3.73 -16.63 -6.29
N GLU A 72 -3.52 -17.53 -7.24
CA GLU A 72 -2.66 -18.72 -7.08
C GLU A 72 -2.96 -19.46 -5.75
N HIS A 73 -1.99 -19.52 -4.83
CA HIS A 73 -2.09 -20.14 -3.51
C HIS A 73 -2.43 -19.14 -2.38
N PHE A 74 -2.75 -17.90 -2.72
CA PHE A 74 -3.16 -16.87 -1.77
C PHE A 74 -4.68 -16.81 -1.70
N ASN A 75 -5.24 -17.24 -0.57
CA ASN A 75 -6.68 -17.25 -0.35
C ASN A 75 -7.28 -15.84 -0.25
N ASN A 76 -8.59 -15.75 -0.44
CA ASN A 76 -9.39 -14.62 0.01
C ASN A 76 -9.24 -14.48 1.53
N LEU A 77 -8.92 -13.29 2.04
CA LEU A 77 -8.71 -13.07 3.48
C LEU A 77 -9.99 -12.71 4.25
N PHE A 78 -11.10 -12.51 3.55
CA PHE A 78 -12.38 -12.13 4.15
C PHE A 78 -13.48 -13.19 4.01
N ASP A 79 -13.17 -14.38 3.48
CA ASP A 79 -14.14 -15.49 3.35
C ASP A 79 -15.46 -15.08 2.68
N GLY A 80 -15.37 -14.19 1.68
CA GLY A 80 -16.54 -13.61 0.98
C GLY A 80 -17.26 -12.48 1.71
N HIS A 81 -16.90 -12.17 2.96
CA HIS A 81 -17.42 -11.01 3.68
C HIS A 81 -16.95 -9.71 3.02
N TYR A 82 -17.89 -8.79 2.80
CA TYR A 82 -17.60 -7.49 2.19
C TYR A 82 -18.52 -6.43 2.79
N ASP A 83 -17.92 -5.43 3.42
CA ASP A 83 -18.59 -4.28 4.02
C ASP A 83 -17.77 -3.01 3.76
N ASP A 84 -18.25 -1.86 4.26
CA ASP A 84 -17.56 -0.57 4.13
C ASP A 84 -16.14 -0.62 4.69
N GLN A 85 -15.92 -1.38 5.77
CA GLN A 85 -14.59 -1.49 6.38
C GLN A 85 -13.62 -2.24 5.45
N VAL A 86 -14.06 -3.31 4.79
CA VAL A 86 -13.27 -3.99 3.76
C VAL A 86 -13.01 -3.05 2.58
N TYR A 87 -14.03 -2.35 2.10
CA TYR A 87 -13.91 -1.42 0.98
C TYR A 87 -12.89 -0.31 1.24
N PHE A 88 -13.05 0.44 2.34
CA PHE A 88 -12.16 1.56 2.68
C PHE A 88 -10.76 1.14 3.15
N ASN A 89 -10.53 -0.16 3.37
CA ASN A 89 -9.20 -0.72 3.64
C ASN A 89 -8.62 -1.49 2.45
N THR A 90 -9.26 -1.46 1.28
CA THR A 90 -8.76 -2.14 0.07
C THR A 90 -8.37 -1.10 -0.98
N PRO A 91 -7.07 -0.78 -1.17
CA PRO A 91 -6.64 0.26 -2.10
C PRO A 91 -7.17 0.09 -3.52
N SER A 92 -7.29 -1.14 -4.01
CA SER A 92 -7.81 -1.40 -5.36
C SER A 92 -9.31 -1.08 -5.49
N HIS A 93 -10.04 -0.94 -4.38
CA HIS A 93 -11.49 -0.64 -4.38
C HIS A 93 -11.78 0.83 -4.12
N PHE A 94 -11.12 1.45 -3.14
CA PHE A 94 -11.42 2.85 -2.80
C PHE A 94 -10.70 3.85 -3.71
N VAL A 95 -9.48 3.57 -4.19
CA VAL A 95 -8.72 4.53 -5.03
C VAL A 95 -9.44 4.90 -6.33
N PRO A 96 -10.00 3.95 -7.11
CA PRO A 96 -10.76 4.29 -8.33
C PRO A 96 -11.94 5.23 -8.08
N ASN A 97 -12.54 5.14 -6.89
CA ASN A 97 -13.73 5.88 -6.50
C ASN A 97 -13.42 7.15 -5.70
N LEU A 98 -12.14 7.40 -5.38
CA LEU A 98 -11.75 8.54 -4.58
C LEU A 98 -12.04 9.85 -5.32
N SER A 99 -12.78 10.73 -4.66
CA SER A 99 -13.21 12.03 -5.20
C SER A 99 -12.98 13.20 -4.24
N ASP A 100 -12.59 12.92 -2.99
CA ASP A 100 -12.27 13.95 -1.99
C ASP A 100 -11.09 14.82 -2.50
N PRO A 101 -11.31 16.13 -2.74
CA PRO A 101 -10.28 17.01 -3.28
C PRO A 101 -9.08 17.18 -2.33
N TYR A 102 -9.31 17.18 -1.02
CA TYR A 102 -8.27 17.35 -0.01
C TYR A 102 -7.37 16.11 0.05
N LEU A 103 -7.97 14.91 0.06
CA LEU A 103 -7.19 13.67 0.05
C LEU A 103 -6.41 13.52 -1.27
N LEU A 104 -7.05 13.86 -2.40
CA LEU A 104 -6.41 13.80 -3.71
C LEU A 104 -5.23 14.77 -3.85
N ASP A 105 -5.34 16.02 -3.39
CA ASP A 105 -4.22 16.97 -3.42
C ASP A 105 -3.00 16.43 -2.66
N ARG A 106 -3.25 15.78 -1.52
CA ARG A 106 -2.20 15.19 -0.69
C ARG A 106 -1.58 13.95 -1.29
N LEU A 107 -2.40 13.06 -1.87
CA LEU A 107 -1.91 11.90 -2.62
C LEU A 107 -1.03 12.31 -3.80
N ARG A 108 -1.39 13.38 -4.52
CA ARG A 108 -0.58 13.88 -5.65
C ARG A 108 0.80 14.40 -5.26
N ARG A 109 1.02 14.70 -3.98
CA ARG A 109 2.32 15.13 -3.44
C ARG A 109 3.16 13.95 -2.93
N LEU A 110 2.57 12.77 -2.81
CA LEU A 110 3.23 11.58 -2.30
C LEU A 110 4.11 10.95 -3.40
N ASP A 111 5.38 10.65 -3.08
CA ASP A 111 6.21 9.81 -3.95
C ASP A 111 5.76 8.35 -3.83
N VAL A 112 5.17 7.78 -4.89
CA VAL A 112 4.62 6.42 -4.88
C VAL A 112 5.49 5.52 -5.74
N VAL A 113 6.07 4.49 -5.14
CA VAL A 113 6.84 3.45 -5.84
C VAL A 113 6.19 2.08 -5.68
N LEU A 114 5.85 1.46 -6.80
CA LEU A 114 5.38 0.08 -6.88
C LEU A 114 6.46 -0.75 -7.57
N ALA A 115 7.02 -1.76 -6.90
CA ALA A 115 8.03 -2.65 -7.48
C ALA A 115 7.55 -4.10 -7.42
N ILE A 116 7.48 -4.80 -8.56
CA ILE A 116 6.93 -6.15 -8.64
C ILE A 116 7.59 -6.98 -9.75
N GLY A 117 7.64 -8.31 -9.62
CA GLY A 117 8.14 -9.20 -10.68
C GLY A 117 7.15 -9.42 -11.82
N ASP A 118 7.64 -9.64 -13.04
CA ASP A 118 6.81 -9.98 -14.22
C ASP A 118 6.14 -11.37 -14.12
N ARG A 119 6.62 -12.22 -13.21
CA ARG A 119 6.02 -13.52 -12.85
C ARG A 119 5.51 -13.56 -11.42
N ASP A 120 5.36 -12.40 -10.77
CA ASP A 120 4.68 -12.36 -9.48
C ASP A 120 3.16 -12.48 -9.68
N PRO A 121 2.45 -13.19 -8.78
CA PRO A 121 1.01 -13.42 -8.90
C PRO A 121 0.18 -12.14 -8.89
N PHE A 122 0.72 -11.05 -8.34
CA PHE A 122 -0.02 -9.80 -8.10
C PHE A 122 0.27 -8.72 -9.14
N LEU A 123 0.96 -9.05 -10.25
CA LEU A 123 1.35 -8.08 -11.28
C LEU A 123 0.16 -7.30 -11.82
N ASP A 124 -0.92 -7.98 -12.20
CA ASP A 124 -2.09 -7.32 -12.78
C ASP A 124 -2.81 -6.45 -11.75
N ASN A 125 -2.86 -6.87 -10.48
CA ASN A 125 -3.38 -6.03 -9.41
C ASN A 125 -2.52 -4.78 -9.16
N ASN A 126 -1.20 -4.85 -9.34
CA ASN A 126 -0.32 -3.67 -9.28
C ASN A 126 -0.55 -2.74 -10.48
N ARG A 127 -0.75 -3.30 -11.69
CA ARG A 127 -1.07 -2.53 -12.89
C ARG A 127 -2.39 -1.78 -12.75
N GLN A 128 -3.43 -2.45 -12.27
CA GLN A 128 -4.76 -1.86 -12.05
C GLN A 128 -4.72 -0.73 -11.02
N LEU A 129 -3.99 -0.92 -9.90
CA LEU A 129 -3.82 0.15 -8.92
C LEU A 129 -3.05 1.33 -9.52
N SER A 130 -1.96 1.06 -10.25
CA SER A 130 -1.18 2.09 -10.95
C SER A 130 -2.07 2.89 -11.90
N GLU A 131 -2.82 2.23 -12.78
CA GLU A 131 -3.75 2.87 -13.71
C GLU A 131 -4.79 3.75 -13.00
N SER A 132 -5.35 3.24 -11.89
CA SER A 132 -6.30 3.99 -11.08
C SER A 132 -5.70 5.26 -10.48
N LEU A 133 -4.44 5.21 -10.02
CA LEU A 133 -3.72 6.39 -9.53
C LEU A 133 -3.50 7.41 -10.64
N TRP A 134 -3.05 6.96 -11.81
CA TRP A 134 -2.86 7.81 -12.99
C TRP A 134 -4.15 8.50 -13.42
N HIS A 135 -5.29 7.80 -13.43
CA HIS A 135 -6.61 8.39 -13.70
C HIS A 135 -7.04 9.46 -12.67
N LYS A 136 -6.48 9.43 -11.45
CA LYS A 136 -6.69 10.47 -10.43
C LYS A 136 -5.65 11.58 -10.47
N GLY A 137 -4.70 11.53 -11.40
CA GLY A 137 -3.56 12.43 -11.48
C GLY A 137 -2.54 12.22 -10.36
N VAL A 138 -2.59 11.09 -9.65
CA VAL A 138 -1.59 10.68 -8.65
C VAL A 138 -0.52 9.89 -9.39
N TRP A 139 0.67 10.48 -9.55
CA TRP A 139 1.75 9.82 -10.28
C TRP A 139 2.44 8.77 -9.42
N ASN A 140 2.81 7.65 -10.04
CA ASN A 140 3.58 6.60 -9.39
C ASN A 140 4.65 6.02 -10.33
N ALA A 141 5.79 5.64 -9.76
CA ALA A 141 6.80 4.86 -10.45
C ALA A 141 6.46 3.36 -10.32
N MET A 142 6.18 2.70 -11.43
CA MET A 142 5.98 1.24 -11.46
C MET A 142 7.21 0.56 -12.07
N HIS A 143 7.91 -0.25 -11.27
CA HIS A 143 9.08 -1.00 -11.68
C HIS A 143 8.75 -2.48 -11.78
N VAL A 144 8.85 -3.03 -13.01
CA VAL A 144 8.66 -4.46 -13.25
C VAL A 144 10.02 -5.14 -13.34
N TRP A 145 10.28 -6.05 -12.40
CA TRP A 145 11.51 -6.85 -12.34
C TRP A 145 11.34 -8.15 -13.13
N GLN A 146 12.40 -8.62 -13.76
CA GLN A 146 12.36 -9.89 -14.47
C GLN A 146 12.23 -11.08 -13.51
N GLY A 147 11.31 -11.99 -13.81
CA GLY A 147 11.05 -13.20 -13.05
C GLY A 147 10.12 -13.00 -11.84
N ARG A 148 10.10 -14.01 -10.97
CA ARG A 148 9.30 -14.00 -9.74
C ARG A 148 10.12 -13.29 -8.65
N ALA A 149 9.83 -12.01 -8.44
CA ALA A 149 10.51 -11.13 -7.51
C ALA A 149 9.93 -11.19 -6.09
N HIS A 150 8.83 -11.91 -5.87
CA HIS A 150 8.21 -12.17 -4.56
C HIS A 150 9.10 -13.06 -3.68
N SER A 151 10.27 -12.55 -3.29
CA SER A 151 11.23 -13.25 -2.42
C SER A 151 12.13 -12.28 -1.65
N PRO A 152 12.60 -12.68 -0.44
CA PRO A 152 13.47 -11.83 0.38
C PRO A 152 14.75 -11.36 -0.32
N LYS A 153 15.31 -12.18 -1.22
CA LYS A 153 16.51 -11.85 -2.01
C LYS A 153 16.29 -10.63 -2.90
N HIS A 154 15.14 -10.55 -3.58
CA HIS A 154 14.81 -9.41 -4.43
C HIS A 154 14.40 -8.21 -3.60
N TRP A 155 13.57 -8.39 -2.57
CA TRP A 155 13.15 -7.28 -1.70
C TRP A 155 14.33 -6.57 -1.05
N ARG A 156 15.37 -7.29 -0.62
CA ARG A 156 16.59 -6.66 -0.10
C ARG A 156 17.27 -5.73 -1.11
N LYS A 157 17.30 -6.12 -2.38
CA LYS A 157 17.84 -5.27 -3.45
C LYS A 157 16.94 -4.08 -3.74
N MET A 158 15.63 -4.31 -3.80
CA MET A 158 14.63 -3.28 -4.05
C MET A 158 14.63 -2.20 -2.96
N VAL A 159 14.75 -2.58 -1.69
CA VAL A 159 14.86 -1.62 -0.58
C VAL A 159 16.03 -0.66 -0.82
N GLY A 160 17.23 -1.16 -1.12
CA GLY A 160 18.40 -0.30 -1.38
C GLY A 160 18.33 0.54 -2.65
N LEU A 161 17.36 0.30 -3.54
CA LEU A 161 17.16 1.06 -4.78
C LEU A 161 16.05 2.10 -4.67
N TYR A 162 15.03 1.84 -3.84
CA TYR A 162 13.77 2.57 -3.87
C TYR A 162 13.40 3.25 -2.55
N VAL A 163 13.95 2.80 -1.41
CA VAL A 163 13.76 3.42 -0.09
C VAL A 163 14.95 4.29 0.23
#